data_AF-A0A8J4SPU6-F1
#
_entry.id   AF-A0A8J4SPU6-F1
#
_cell.length_a   1.000
_cell.length_b   1.000
_cell.length_c   1.000
_cell.angle_alpha   90.00
_cell.angle_beta   90.00
_cell.angle_gamma   90.00
#
_symmetry.space_group_name_H-M   'P 1'
#
loop_
_entity.id
_entity.type
_entity.pdbx_description
1 polymer ?
#
loop_
_entity_poly.entity_id
_entity_poly.type
_entity_poly.pdbx_seq_one_letter_code
_entity_poly.pdbx_strand_id
1 'polypeptide(L)'
;MTAKTHSHVISPFKSFVAGGFGGVCCVAVGHPLDTIKVRLQTMPHVGPGETPLYSGTWDCTRKTVAADGVLGLYKGMGAPIVGVAPIFAICFFGFNCGKKIFAEDPMHLRKHEILLAGMFSGIFTTAIMAPGERIKCLLQTQSGSHAPPKYKGPVDVIRQLYREGGVRSLFRGTAVTLLRDVPASGAYFLSYEWIKEILRKSTDSPL
;
A
#
# COMPACT_ATOMS: atom_id res chain seq x y z
N MET A 1 -49.15 -0.98 -8.20
CA MET A 1 -47.99 -0.70 -9.08
C MET A 1 -46.71 -0.88 -8.26
N THR A 2 -46.11 -2.06 -8.33
CA THR A 2 -44.87 -2.41 -7.64
C THR A 2 -43.68 -2.02 -8.52
N ALA A 3 -42.94 -0.99 -8.09
CA ALA A 3 -41.70 -0.59 -8.74
C ALA A 3 -40.66 -1.72 -8.60
N LYS A 4 -40.37 -2.42 -9.70
CA LYS A 4 -39.20 -3.29 -9.82
C LYS A 4 -37.95 -2.41 -9.83
N THR A 5 -37.29 -2.29 -8.68
CA THR A 5 -35.92 -1.77 -8.60
C THR A 5 -35.01 -2.74 -9.36
N HIS A 6 -34.79 -2.48 -10.65
CA HIS A 6 -33.73 -3.12 -11.42
C HIS A 6 -32.40 -2.67 -10.81
N SER A 7 -31.80 -3.49 -9.95
CA SER A 7 -30.39 -3.33 -9.60
C SER A 7 -29.60 -3.46 -10.90
N HIS A 8 -29.07 -2.35 -11.41
CA HIS A 8 -28.15 -2.37 -12.54
C HIS A 8 -26.92 -3.18 -12.10
N VAL A 9 -26.88 -4.46 -12.48
CA VAL A 9 -25.69 -5.30 -12.32
C VAL A 9 -24.60 -4.67 -13.20
N ILE A 10 -23.74 -3.86 -12.58
CA ILE A 10 -22.61 -3.24 -13.26
C ILE A 10 -21.75 -4.38 -13.79
N SER A 11 -21.46 -4.37 -15.09
CA SER A 11 -20.62 -5.39 -15.71
C SER A 11 -19.28 -5.49 -14.96
N PRO A 12 -18.81 -6.70 -14.58
CA PRO A 12 -17.54 -6.89 -13.89
C PRO A 12 -16.36 -6.21 -14.59
N PHE A 13 -16.41 -6.16 -15.93
CA PHE A 13 -15.41 -5.46 -16.74
C PHE A 13 -15.46 -3.93 -16.54
N LYS A 14 -16.66 -3.33 -16.48
CA LYS A 14 -16.80 -1.88 -16.20
C LYS A 14 -16.29 -1.55 -14.79
N SER A 15 -16.60 -2.38 -13.80
CA SER A 15 -16.08 -2.22 -12.43
C SER A 15 -14.56 -2.37 -12.37
N PHE A 16 -13.99 -3.31 -13.13
CA PHE A 16 -12.56 -3.51 -13.23
C PHE A 16 -11.85 -2.29 -13.83
N VAL A 17 -12.33 -1.76 -14.96
CA VAL A 17 -11.75 -0.58 -15.60
C VAL A 17 -11.90 0.66 -14.72
N ALA A 18 -13.08 0.87 -14.11
CA ALA A 18 -13.31 1.99 -13.20
C ALA A 18 -12.42 1.92 -11.95
N GLY A 19 -12.27 0.72 -11.36
CA GLY A 19 -11.38 0.49 -10.23
C GLY A 19 -9.90 0.67 -10.61
N GLY A 20 -9.49 0.19 -11.77
CA GLY A 20 -8.14 0.38 -12.30
C GLY A 20 -7.79 1.85 -12.52
N PHE A 21 -8.68 2.60 -13.18
CA PHE A 21 -8.50 4.04 -13.38
C PHE A 21 -8.48 4.80 -12.06
N GLY A 22 -9.39 4.50 -11.13
CA GLY A 22 -9.40 5.08 -9.78
C GLY A 22 -8.09 4.79 -9.03
N GLY A 23 -7.54 3.58 -9.16
CA GLY A 23 -6.25 3.20 -8.61
C GLY A 23 -5.09 4.02 -9.19
N VAL A 24 -5.07 4.22 -10.51
CA VAL A 24 -4.05 5.07 -11.17
C VAL A 24 -4.16 6.51 -10.71
N CYS A 25 -5.38 7.08 -10.62
CA CYS A 25 -5.59 8.43 -10.12
C CYS A 25 -5.11 8.59 -8.67
N CYS A 26 -5.42 7.61 -7.81
CA CYS A 26 -4.96 7.60 -6.41
C CYS A 26 -3.42 7.64 -6.33
N VAL A 27 -2.75 6.79 -7.10
CA VAL A 27 -1.27 6.79 -7.18
C VAL A 27 -0.74 8.10 -7.74
N ALA A 28 -1.33 8.63 -8.81
CA ALA A 28 -0.87 9.88 -9.42
C ALA A 28 -0.94 11.06 -8.43
N VAL A 29 -1.98 11.15 -7.61
CA VAL A 29 -2.12 12.20 -6.60
C VAL A 29 -1.16 11.98 -5.42
N GLY A 30 -0.96 10.74 -4.98
CA GLY A 30 -0.13 10.42 -3.81
C GLY A 30 1.38 10.37 -4.08
N HIS A 31 1.79 9.99 -5.29
CA HIS A 31 3.19 9.68 -5.62
C HIS A 31 4.17 10.86 -5.43
N PRO A 32 3.80 12.14 -5.64
CA PRO A 32 4.67 13.26 -5.28
C PRO A 32 5.05 13.28 -3.80
N LEU A 33 4.10 12.99 -2.91
CA LEU A 33 4.33 12.93 -1.46
C LEU A 33 5.19 11.71 -1.11
N ASP A 34 4.97 10.57 -1.76
CA ASP A 34 5.80 9.38 -1.59
C ASP A 34 7.24 9.64 -2.02
N THR A 35 7.45 10.36 -3.12
CA THR A 35 8.80 10.71 -3.61
C THR A 35 9.53 11.59 -2.60
N ILE A 36 8.86 12.62 -2.06
CA ILE A 36 9.45 13.50 -1.04
C ILE A 36 9.75 12.71 0.24
N LYS A 37 8.80 11.88 0.70
CA LYS A 37 8.96 11.01 1.86
C LYS A 37 10.19 10.11 1.71
N VAL A 38 10.31 9.42 0.58
CA VAL A 38 11.44 8.51 0.33
C VAL A 38 12.75 9.28 0.30
N ARG A 39 12.83 10.43 -0.41
CA ARG A 39 14.05 11.25 -0.44
C ARG A 39 14.50 11.72 0.94
N LEU A 40 13.55 12.10 1.81
CA LEU A 40 13.85 12.46 3.20
C LEU A 40 14.27 11.25 4.04
N GLN A 41 13.64 10.09 3.86
CA GLN A 41 13.96 8.87 4.61
C GLN A 41 15.28 8.22 4.18
N THR A 42 15.69 8.43 2.94
CA THR A 42 16.93 7.86 2.37
C THR A 42 18.06 8.86 2.28
N MET A 43 17.91 10.08 2.82
CA MET A 43 19.00 11.05 2.80
C MET A 43 20.19 10.53 3.61
N PRO A 44 21.43 10.84 3.21
CA PRO A 44 22.62 10.45 3.94
C PRO A 44 22.57 10.90 5.41
N HIS A 45 23.14 10.11 6.31
CA HIS A 45 23.24 10.50 7.70
C HIS A 45 24.18 11.70 7.83
N VAL A 46 23.80 12.67 8.66
CA VAL A 46 24.56 13.92 8.82
C VAL A 46 25.71 13.68 9.78
N GLY A 47 26.95 13.92 9.33
CA GLY A 47 28.12 13.90 10.21
C GLY A 47 28.12 15.05 11.22
N PRO A 48 28.95 14.99 12.28
CA PRO A 48 29.07 16.08 13.24
C PRO A 48 29.48 17.39 12.54
N GLY A 49 28.60 18.40 12.58
CA GLY A 49 28.84 19.72 11.98
C GLY A 49 28.42 19.87 10.51
N GLU A 50 27.91 18.82 9.87
CA GLU A 50 27.35 18.91 8.52
C GLU A 50 25.88 19.34 8.55
N THR A 51 25.38 19.86 7.42
CA THR A 51 23.95 20.17 7.26
C THR A 51 23.27 19.07 6.46
N PRO A 52 22.03 18.69 6.79
CA PRO A 52 21.30 17.68 6.03
C PRO A 52 21.10 18.14 4.59
N LEU A 53 21.13 17.20 3.64
CA LEU A 53 20.86 17.45 2.22
C LEU A 53 19.52 18.18 2.01
N TYR A 54 18.53 17.85 2.84
CA TYR A 54 17.23 18.49 2.89
C TYR A 54 16.92 18.96 4.31
N SER A 55 16.62 20.24 4.49
CA SER A 55 16.22 20.77 5.81
C SER A 55 14.79 20.38 6.21
N GLY A 56 13.98 19.93 5.25
CA GLY A 56 12.63 19.45 5.47
C GLY A 56 11.89 19.20 4.16
N THR A 57 10.59 18.90 4.27
CA THR A 57 9.70 18.59 3.14
C THR A 57 9.71 19.66 2.07
N TRP A 58 9.58 20.93 2.45
CA TRP A 58 9.53 22.03 1.50
C TRP A 58 10.85 22.25 0.74
N ASP A 59 11.97 22.13 1.45
CA ASP A 59 13.31 22.23 0.85
C ASP A 59 13.58 21.07 -0.11
N CYS A 60 13.18 19.84 0.27
CA CYS A 60 13.23 18.68 -0.61
C CYS A 60 12.40 18.88 -1.88
N THR A 61 11.16 19.38 -1.76
CA THR A 61 10.31 19.66 -2.92
C THR A 61 10.96 20.69 -3.85
N ARG A 62 11.40 21.83 -3.30
CA ARG A 62 12.01 22.91 -4.09
C ARG A 62 13.27 22.44 -4.82
N LYS A 63 14.19 21.75 -4.11
CA LYS A 63 15.42 21.21 -4.72
C LYS A 63 15.11 20.15 -5.78
N THR A 64 14.09 19.32 -5.56
CA THR A 64 13.66 18.31 -6.53
C THR A 64 13.13 18.94 -7.82
N VAL A 65 12.23 19.91 -7.70
CA VAL A 65 11.66 20.60 -8.87
C VAL A 65 12.73 21.42 -9.60
N ALA A 66 13.66 22.05 -8.88
CA ALA A 66 14.75 22.80 -9.50
C ALA A 66 15.73 21.91 -10.28
N ALA A 67 15.98 20.67 -9.82
CA ALA A 67 16.95 19.77 -10.45
C ALA A 67 16.34 18.87 -11.55
N ASP A 68 15.17 18.29 -11.30
CA ASP A 68 14.54 17.28 -12.16
C ASP A 68 13.27 17.79 -12.87
N GLY A 69 12.84 19.03 -12.59
CA GLY A 69 11.53 19.53 -12.98
C GLY A 69 10.38 18.88 -12.20
N VAL A 70 9.14 19.23 -12.56
CA VAL A 70 7.92 18.70 -11.91
C VAL A 70 7.79 17.18 -12.11
N LEU A 71 8.22 16.66 -13.26
CA LEU A 71 8.22 15.21 -13.54
C LEU A 71 9.19 14.43 -12.63
N GLY A 72 10.16 15.11 -12.01
CA GLY A 72 11.03 14.53 -10.99
C GLY A 72 10.26 13.95 -9.79
N LEU A 73 9.11 14.54 -9.46
CA LEU A 73 8.21 14.07 -8.38
C LEU A 73 7.45 12.79 -8.75
N TYR A 74 7.44 12.39 -10.02
CA TYR A 74 6.76 11.20 -10.53
C TYR A 74 7.73 10.06 -10.90
N LYS A 75 9.04 10.27 -10.71
CA LYS A 75 10.04 9.22 -10.95
C LYS A 75 9.75 8.00 -10.07
N GLY A 76 9.71 6.82 -10.69
CA GLY A 76 9.47 5.54 -10.00
C GLY A 76 8.00 5.14 -9.84
N MET A 77 7.04 5.92 -10.36
CA MET A 77 5.60 5.65 -10.21
C MET A 77 5.10 4.35 -10.88
N GLY A 78 5.85 3.81 -11.85
CA GLY A 78 5.45 2.60 -12.57
C GLY A 78 5.26 1.37 -11.69
N ALA A 79 6.14 1.16 -10.70
CA ALA A 79 6.05 -0.01 -9.82
C ALA A 79 4.79 0.01 -8.93
N PRO A 80 4.43 1.13 -8.26
CA PRO A 80 3.13 1.29 -7.62
C PRO A 80 1.95 1.03 -8.56
N ILE A 81 1.91 1.65 -9.75
CA ILE A 81 0.79 1.50 -10.70
C ILE A 81 0.53 0.03 -11.05
N VAL A 82 1.59 -0.72 -11.36
CA VAL A 82 1.47 -2.15 -11.70
C VAL A 82 1.06 -2.98 -10.49
N GLY A 83 1.49 -2.59 -9.29
CA GLY A 83 1.23 -3.33 -8.05
C GLY A 83 -0.17 -3.14 -7.46
N VAL A 84 -0.84 -2.01 -7.72
CA VAL A 84 -2.12 -1.65 -7.08
C VAL A 84 -3.20 -2.69 -7.31
N ALA A 85 -3.44 -3.09 -8.56
CA ALA A 85 -4.54 -4.00 -8.88
C ALA A 85 -4.35 -5.42 -8.28
N PRO A 86 -3.17 -6.07 -8.40
CA PRO A 86 -2.93 -7.36 -7.74
C PRO A 86 -3.06 -7.29 -6.22
N ILE A 87 -2.51 -6.24 -5.58
CA ILE A 87 -2.55 -6.08 -4.13
C ILE A 87 -3.99 -6.01 -3.64
N PHE A 88 -4.83 -5.17 -4.26
CA PHE A 88 -6.23 -5.07 -3.89
C PHE A 88 -7.02 -6.33 -4.20
N ALA A 89 -6.76 -7.00 -5.34
CA ALA A 89 -7.43 -8.26 -5.67
C ALA A 89 -7.19 -9.33 -4.59
N ILE A 90 -5.94 -9.49 -4.16
CA ILE A 90 -5.56 -10.44 -3.11
C ILE A 90 -6.12 -10.03 -1.74
N CYS A 91 -6.12 -8.73 -1.43
CA CYS A 91 -6.73 -8.19 -0.22
C CYS A 91 -8.24 -8.52 -0.16
N PHE A 92 -9.00 -8.22 -1.22
CA PHE A 92 -10.42 -8.53 -1.27
C PHE A 92 -10.70 -10.04 -1.29
N PHE A 93 -9.85 -10.83 -1.96
CA PHE A 93 -9.94 -12.29 -1.90
C PHE A 93 -9.78 -12.78 -0.46
N GLY A 94 -8.73 -12.36 0.23
CA GLY A 94 -8.47 -12.70 1.63
C GLY A 94 -9.59 -12.24 2.56
N PHE A 95 -10.13 -11.03 2.34
CA PHE A 95 -11.27 -10.51 3.11
C PHE A 95 -12.52 -11.36 2.93
N ASN A 96 -12.85 -11.73 1.68
CA ASN A 96 -14.00 -12.61 1.39
C ASN A 96 -13.84 -14.01 1.99
N CYS A 97 -12.63 -14.58 1.94
CA CYS A 97 -12.33 -15.83 2.64
C CYS A 97 -12.48 -15.68 4.16
N GLY A 98 -11.96 -14.59 4.74
CA GLY A 98 -12.11 -14.28 6.16
C GLY A 98 -13.57 -14.17 6.59
N LYS A 99 -14.40 -13.47 5.80
CA LYS A 99 -15.85 -13.41 6.04
C LYS A 99 -16.49 -14.79 6.07
N LYS A 100 -16.13 -15.70 5.16
CA LYS A 100 -16.69 -17.07 5.15
C LYS A 100 -16.30 -17.90 6.37
N ILE A 101 -15.16 -17.57 7.01
CA ILE A 101 -14.65 -18.31 8.17
C ILE A 101 -15.22 -17.73 9.47
N PHE A 102 -15.28 -16.41 9.59
CA PHE A 102 -15.59 -15.73 10.85
C PHE A 102 -17.01 -15.17 10.95
N ALA A 103 -17.74 -14.99 9.84
CA ALA A 103 -19.10 -14.46 9.89
C ALA A 103 -20.11 -15.58 10.14
N GLU A 104 -20.96 -15.40 11.15
CA GLU A 104 -22.11 -16.28 11.40
C GLU A 104 -23.26 -16.00 10.42
N ASP A 105 -23.52 -14.71 10.11
CA ASP A 105 -24.48 -14.27 9.10
C ASP A 105 -23.76 -13.46 8.00
N PRO A 106 -23.73 -13.93 6.73
CA PRO A 106 -23.15 -13.20 5.61
C PRO A 106 -23.78 -11.83 5.34
N MET A 107 -25.02 -11.62 5.81
CA MET A 107 -25.83 -10.43 5.52
C MET A 107 -25.71 -9.35 6.61
N HIS A 108 -25.43 -9.74 7.87
CA HIS A 108 -25.24 -8.81 8.99
C HIS A 108 -23.93 -9.08 9.72
N LEU A 109 -22.84 -8.54 9.20
CA LEU A 109 -21.54 -8.71 9.87
C LEU A 109 -21.42 -7.81 11.10
N ARG A 110 -21.05 -8.44 12.21
CA ARG A 110 -20.68 -7.75 13.45
C ARG A 110 -19.30 -7.13 13.28
N LYS A 111 -19.04 -6.05 14.04
CA LYS A 111 -17.78 -5.28 13.97
C LYS A 111 -16.52 -6.12 14.21
N HIS A 112 -16.60 -7.10 15.13
CA HIS A 112 -15.49 -8.01 15.40
C HIS A 112 -15.25 -9.00 14.25
N GLU A 113 -16.28 -9.44 13.53
CA GLU A 113 -16.15 -10.34 12.37
C GLU A 113 -15.48 -9.61 11.19
N ILE A 114 -15.83 -8.33 10.99
CA ILE A 114 -15.19 -7.45 10.00
C ILE A 114 -13.72 -7.25 10.35
N LEU A 115 -13.42 -6.99 11.63
CA LEU A 115 -12.05 -6.85 12.12
C LEU A 115 -11.24 -8.12 11.86
N LEU A 116 -11.76 -9.29 12.24
CA LEU A 116 -11.09 -10.58 12.05
C LEU A 116 -10.92 -10.93 10.55
N ALA A 117 -11.93 -10.67 9.73
CA ALA A 117 -11.84 -10.84 8.27
C ALA A 117 -10.80 -9.89 7.66
N GLY A 118 -10.71 -8.64 8.15
CA GLY A 118 -9.69 -7.67 7.78
C GLY A 118 -8.28 -8.13 8.17
N MET A 119 -8.10 -8.62 9.40
CA MET A 119 -6.83 -9.21 9.84
C MET A 119 -6.42 -10.39 8.96
N PHE A 120 -7.35 -11.28 8.61
CA PHE A 120 -7.09 -12.42 7.74
C PHE A 120 -6.69 -11.99 6.33
N SER A 121 -7.32 -10.95 5.76
CA SER A 121 -6.90 -10.37 4.48
C SER A 121 -5.48 -9.82 4.49
N GLY A 122 -5.03 -9.28 5.62
CA GLY A 122 -3.66 -8.80 5.82
C GLY A 122 -2.64 -9.91 5.57
N ILE A 123 -2.90 -11.14 6.04
CA ILE A 123 -1.99 -12.28 5.85
C ILE A 123 -1.78 -12.60 4.36
N PHE A 124 -2.85 -12.65 3.57
CA PHE A 124 -2.79 -12.91 2.13
C PHE A 124 -2.05 -11.79 1.39
N THR A 125 -2.36 -10.55 1.76
CA THR A 125 -1.76 -9.37 1.14
C THR A 125 -0.26 -9.30 1.43
N THR A 126 0.14 -9.54 2.67
CA THR A 126 1.55 -9.57 3.09
C THR A 126 2.33 -10.67 2.39
N ALA A 127 1.74 -11.83 2.06
CA ALA A 127 2.45 -12.90 1.34
C ALA A 127 2.98 -12.44 -0.03
N ILE A 128 2.30 -11.50 -0.69
CA ILE A 128 2.70 -10.98 -2.00
C ILE A 128 3.46 -9.65 -1.86
N MET A 129 3.10 -8.83 -0.87
CA MET A 129 3.78 -7.54 -0.64
C MET A 129 5.15 -7.68 0.03
N ALA A 130 5.34 -8.63 0.94
CA ALA A 130 6.58 -8.82 1.70
C ALA A 130 7.86 -8.84 0.85
N PRO A 131 7.96 -9.62 -0.25
CA PRO A 131 9.16 -9.59 -1.09
C PRO A 131 9.42 -8.20 -1.69
N GLY A 132 8.38 -7.52 -2.16
CA GLY A 132 8.49 -6.19 -2.75
C GLY A 132 8.89 -5.12 -1.73
N GLU A 133 8.30 -5.14 -0.54
CA GLU A 133 8.66 -4.25 0.55
C GLU A 133 10.11 -4.44 0.98
N ARG A 134 10.57 -5.69 1.06
CA ARG A 134 11.95 -5.96 1.43
C ARG A 134 12.93 -5.45 0.39
N ILE A 135 12.67 -5.67 -0.90
CA ILE A 135 13.53 -5.16 -1.98
C ILE A 135 13.60 -3.62 -1.88
N LYS A 136 12.45 -2.95 -1.71
CA LYS A 136 12.39 -1.50 -1.55
C LYS A 136 13.19 -1.04 -0.32
N CYS A 137 13.03 -1.69 0.82
CA CYS A 137 13.74 -1.35 2.06
C CYS A 137 15.26 -1.49 1.91
N LEU A 138 15.74 -2.58 1.27
CA LEU A 138 17.17 -2.76 1.01
C LEU A 138 17.74 -1.69 0.07
N LEU A 139 16.99 -1.33 -0.97
CA LEU A 139 17.40 -0.27 -1.89
C LEU A 139 17.41 1.11 -1.22
N GLN A 140 16.46 1.36 -0.31
CA GLN A 140 16.33 2.64 0.39
C GLN A 140 17.39 2.81 1.49
N THR A 141 17.71 1.73 2.22
CA THR A 141 18.70 1.76 3.30
C THR A 141 20.14 1.90 2.78
N GLN A 142 20.46 1.33 1.61
CA GLN A 142 21.81 1.49 1.04
C GLN A 142 22.11 2.94 0.60
N SER A 143 21.09 3.72 0.22
CA SER A 143 21.27 5.11 -0.21
C SER A 143 21.74 6.03 0.93
N GLY A 144 21.53 5.64 2.18
CA GLY A 144 22.01 6.38 3.35
C GLY A 144 23.44 6.02 3.78
N SER A 145 24.11 5.06 3.13
CA SER A 145 25.46 4.62 3.47
C SER A 145 26.50 5.36 2.62
N HIS A 146 27.63 5.75 3.22
CA HIS A 146 28.81 6.26 2.50
C HIS A 146 29.57 5.19 1.70
N ALA A 147 29.18 3.92 1.84
CA ALA A 147 29.76 2.81 1.10
C ALA A 147 29.26 2.78 -0.36
N PRO A 148 30.03 2.22 -1.31
CA PRO A 148 29.57 2.03 -2.68
C PRO A 148 28.27 1.21 -2.70
N PRO A 149 27.32 1.50 -3.61
CA PRO A 149 26.01 0.86 -3.63
C PRO A 149 26.16 -0.65 -3.79
N LYS A 150 25.67 -1.41 -2.79
CA LYS A 150 25.72 -2.89 -2.80
C LYS A 150 24.83 -3.46 -3.91
N TYR A 151 23.70 -2.81 -4.20
CA TYR A 151 22.72 -3.27 -5.19
C TYR A 151 22.49 -2.21 -6.26
N LYS A 152 22.59 -2.61 -7.54
CA LYS A 152 22.39 -1.71 -8.68
C LYS A 152 20.91 -1.43 -9.00
N GLY A 153 20.00 -2.23 -8.45
CA GLY A 153 18.56 -2.06 -8.64
C GLY A 153 17.73 -3.25 -8.14
N PRO A 154 16.40 -3.22 -8.33
CA PRO A 154 15.49 -4.24 -7.79
C PRO A 154 15.81 -5.67 -8.25
N VAL A 155 16.15 -5.85 -9.53
CA VAL A 155 16.48 -7.17 -10.11
C VAL A 155 17.80 -7.72 -9.54
N ASP A 156 18.76 -6.83 -9.29
CA ASP A 156 20.05 -7.18 -8.70
C ASP A 156 19.88 -7.64 -7.25
N VAL A 157 19.04 -6.95 -6.48
CA VAL A 157 18.63 -7.38 -5.13
C VAL A 157 18.04 -8.79 -5.15
N ILE A 158 17.09 -9.06 -6.06
CA ILE A 158 16.48 -10.39 -6.18
C ILE A 158 17.54 -11.45 -6.47
N ARG A 159 18.42 -11.20 -7.45
CA ARG A 159 19.47 -12.13 -7.86
C ARG A 159 20.45 -12.42 -6.72
N GLN A 160 20.88 -11.39 -6.00
CA GLN A 160 21.83 -11.53 -4.91
C GLN A 160 21.20 -12.22 -3.70
N LEU A 161 19.99 -11.83 -3.29
CA LEU A 161 19.26 -12.51 -2.21
C LEU A 161 19.02 -13.99 -2.51
N TYR A 162 18.66 -14.30 -3.76
CA TYR A 162 18.46 -15.68 -4.19
C TYR A 162 19.76 -16.49 -4.12
N ARG A 163 20.91 -15.89 -4.46
CA ARG A 163 22.24 -16.52 -4.31
C ARG A 163 22.67 -16.68 -2.84
N GLU A 164 22.33 -15.72 -1.98
CA GLU A 164 22.71 -15.74 -0.55
C GLU A 164 21.93 -16.80 0.25
N GLY A 165 20.66 -17.05 -0.07
CA GLY A 165 19.83 -17.98 0.72
C GLY A 165 18.50 -18.36 0.08
N GLY A 166 18.42 -18.30 -1.25
CA GLY A 166 17.24 -18.68 -2.03
C GLY A 166 16.00 -17.83 -1.71
N VAL A 167 14.83 -18.43 -1.93
CA VAL A 167 13.52 -17.77 -1.73
C VAL A 167 13.30 -17.38 -0.26
N ARG A 168 13.79 -18.15 0.70
CA ARG A 168 13.68 -17.80 2.13
C ARG A 168 14.39 -16.48 2.45
N SER A 169 15.51 -16.21 1.76
CA SER A 169 16.19 -14.93 1.85
C SER A 169 15.44 -13.79 1.18
N LEU A 170 14.29 -14.00 0.54
CA LEU A 170 13.39 -12.91 0.13
C LEU A 170 12.30 -12.62 1.18
N PHE A 171 11.91 -13.62 1.97
CA PHE A 171 10.84 -13.52 3.00
C PHE A 171 11.36 -13.34 4.45
N ARG A 172 12.66 -13.20 4.67
CA ARG A 172 13.20 -12.79 5.99
C ARG A 172 12.63 -11.42 6.36
N GLY A 173 12.03 -11.33 7.55
CA GLY A 173 11.33 -10.14 8.04
C GLY A 173 9.81 -10.20 7.92
N THR A 174 9.24 -11.18 7.20
CA THR A 174 7.78 -11.31 7.02
C THR A 174 7.01 -11.37 8.35
N ALA A 175 7.57 -11.95 9.42
CA ALA A 175 6.91 -11.96 10.73
C ALA A 175 6.67 -10.55 11.28
N VAL A 176 7.63 -9.64 11.13
CA VAL A 176 7.50 -8.23 11.55
C VAL A 176 6.52 -7.51 10.64
N THR A 177 6.58 -7.77 9.33
CA THR A 177 5.62 -7.24 8.36
C THR A 177 4.19 -7.68 8.69
N LEU A 178 3.97 -8.96 9.00
CA LEU A 178 2.67 -9.49 9.42
C LEU A 178 2.19 -8.86 10.73
N LEU A 179 3.08 -8.72 11.72
CA LEU A 179 2.75 -8.09 12.99
C LEU A 179 2.26 -6.64 12.82
N ARG A 180 2.76 -5.93 11.81
CA ARG A 180 2.31 -4.59 11.44
C ARG A 180 1.03 -4.62 10.61
N ASP A 181 1.01 -5.42 9.54
CA ASP A 181 -0.03 -5.38 8.51
C ASP A 181 -1.34 -5.99 8.96
N VAL A 182 -1.29 -7.05 9.76
CA VAL A 182 -2.49 -7.77 10.20
C VAL A 182 -3.36 -6.86 11.09
N PRO A 183 -2.84 -6.23 12.17
CA PRO A 183 -3.62 -5.28 12.95
C PRO A 183 -4.06 -4.06 12.15
N ALA A 184 -3.17 -3.52 11.30
CA ALA A 184 -3.49 -2.36 10.46
C ALA A 184 -4.65 -2.64 9.49
N SER A 185 -4.68 -3.83 8.88
CA SER A 185 -5.76 -4.25 7.98
C SER A 185 -7.09 -4.42 8.72
N GLY A 186 -7.08 -5.02 9.91
CA GLY A 186 -8.26 -5.11 10.76
C GLY A 186 -8.83 -3.74 11.13
N ALA A 187 -7.96 -2.80 11.53
CA ALA A 187 -8.36 -1.43 11.84
C ALA A 187 -8.89 -0.67 10.61
N TYR A 188 -8.29 -0.88 9.43
CA TYR A 188 -8.74 -0.28 8.17
C TYR A 188 -10.17 -0.70 7.82
N PHE A 189 -10.47 -2.00 7.79
CA PHE A 189 -11.82 -2.47 7.46
C PHE A 189 -12.85 -2.09 8.53
N LEU A 190 -12.49 -2.14 9.81
CA LEU A 190 -13.38 -1.71 10.89
C LEU A 190 -13.73 -0.22 10.78
N SER A 191 -12.72 0.63 10.59
CA SER A 191 -12.92 2.07 10.47
C SER A 191 -13.75 2.43 9.23
N TYR A 192 -13.47 1.77 8.10
CA TYR A 192 -14.25 1.93 6.88
C TYR A 192 -15.74 1.63 7.09
N GLU A 193 -16.07 0.46 7.67
CA GLU A 193 -17.47 0.08 7.91
C GLU A 193 -18.13 0.96 8.98
N TRP A 194 -17.39 1.37 10.00
CA TRP A 194 -17.92 2.27 11.03
C TRP A 194 -18.26 3.65 10.48
N ILE A 195 -17.37 4.25 9.67
CA ILE A 195 -17.62 5.54 9.02
C ILE A 195 -18.81 5.44 8.07
N LYS A 196 -18.90 4.36 7.29
CA LYS A 196 -20.00 4.11 6.38
C LYS A 196 -21.35 3.98 7.11
N GLU A 197 -21.37 3.34 8.28
CA GLU A 197 -22.56 3.22 9.13
C GLU A 197 -23.03 4.59 9.63
N ILE A 198 -22.10 5.45 10.07
CA ILE A 198 -22.39 6.82 10.50
C ILE A 198 -23.01 7.63 9.36
N LEU A 199 -22.38 7.61 8.18
CA LEU A 199 -22.86 8.36 7.02
C LEU A 199 -24.22 7.87 6.53
N ARG A 200 -24.49 6.56 6.57
CA ARG A 200 -25.80 6.01 6.21
C ARG A 200 -26.88 6.47 7.18
N LYS A 201 -26.62 6.41 8.50
CA LYS A 201 -27.55 6.90 9.53
C LYS A 201 -27.89 8.38 9.35
N SER A 202 -26.91 9.21 9.00
CA SER A 202 -27.13 10.64 8.71
C SER A 202 -27.96 10.88 7.44
N THR A 203 -27.88 9.98 6.46
CA THR A 203 -28.66 10.09 5.20
C THR A 203 -30.11 9.63 5.38
N ASP A 204 -30.35 8.62 6.23
CA ASP A 204 -31.68 8.07 6.52
C ASP A 204 -32.45 8.84 7.62
N SER A 205 -31.86 9.89 8.20
CA SER A 205 -32.54 10.78 9.13
C SER A 205 -33.36 11.81 8.33
N PRO A 206 -34.72 11.76 8.32
CA PRO A 206 -35.50 12.79 7.68
C PRO A 206 -35.31 14.10 8.46
N LEU A 207 -35.10 15.21 7.74
CA LEU A 207 -35.31 16.55 8.26
C LEU A 207 -36.74 16.72 8.75
#